data_AF-A0AB39RNJ5-F1
#
_entry.id   AF-A0AB39RNJ5-F1
#
_cell.length_a   1.000
_cell.length_b   1.000
_cell.length_c   1.000
_cell.angle_alpha   90.00
_cell.angle_beta   90.00
_cell.angle_gamma   90.00
#
_symmetry.space_group_name_H-M   'P 1'
#
loop_
_entity.id
_entity.type
_entity.pdbx_description
1 polymer ?
#
loop_
_entity_poly.entity_id
_entity_poly.type
_entity_poly.pdbx_seq_one_letter_code
_entity_poly.pdbx_strand_id
1 'polypeptide(L)'
;MASKALSFHYVGDSGVDETMNQILELTNNYPASVVPELSFQALDKHDHVLRQVKVSTVYGSDRGELVAPYGASNDILRFSGPGKHDVADVRVTVRNTTIASIPAGLHEVTTQALDSQGREIVRFERFSAVRLTNEDDIPVSVRIAYILWDQPPKGVTQQAIEVTAIGDLTRVPAHGTAVVHVTGKAAAAVARNSNGPAVSIKAYNSQ
;
A
#
# COMPACT_ATOMS: atom_id res chain seq x y z
N MET A 1 16.89 5.53 25.62
CA MET A 1 15.82 4.53 25.46
C MET A 1 15.15 4.81 24.13
N ALA A 2 15.25 3.91 23.15
CA ALA A 2 14.57 4.09 21.87
C ALA A 2 13.05 4.10 22.13
N SER A 3 12.40 5.19 21.77
CA SER A 3 10.97 5.39 21.91
C SER A 3 10.20 4.24 21.22
N LYS A 4 9.37 3.51 21.97
CA LYS A 4 8.40 2.52 21.45
C LYS A 4 7.21 3.20 20.74
N ALA A 5 7.39 4.39 20.18
CA ALA A 5 6.28 5.15 19.61
C ALA A 5 5.74 4.54 18.31
N LEU A 6 6.51 3.68 17.64
CA LEU A 6 5.99 2.86 16.54
C LEU A 6 5.94 1.39 16.97
N SER A 7 4.81 0.74 16.71
CA SER A 7 4.66 -0.71 16.82
C SER A 7 4.13 -1.29 15.51
N PHE A 8 4.47 -2.56 15.27
CA PHE A 8 4.21 -3.23 14.01
C PHE A 8 3.65 -4.62 14.28
N HIS A 9 2.67 -5.04 13.49
CA HIS A 9 2.14 -6.39 13.50
C HIS A 9 1.94 -6.86 12.07
N TYR A 10 2.43 -8.06 11.75
CA TYR A 10 2.23 -8.64 10.43
C TYR A 10 1.06 -9.62 10.44
N VAL A 11 0.18 -9.44 9.47
CA VAL A 11 -0.99 -10.29 9.25
C VAL A 11 -0.81 -11.04 7.93
N GLY A 12 -0.31 -12.27 8.04
CA GLY A 12 0.00 -13.14 6.90
C GLY A 12 -1.20 -13.90 6.33
N ASP A 13 -2.26 -14.08 7.12
CA ASP A 13 -3.54 -14.67 6.72
C ASP A 13 -4.63 -14.08 7.61
N SER A 14 -5.60 -13.38 7.02
CA SER A 14 -6.71 -12.80 7.78
C SER A 14 -7.77 -13.85 8.19
N GLY A 15 -7.67 -15.09 7.70
CA GLY A 15 -8.52 -16.22 8.09
C GLY A 15 -9.98 -16.13 7.63
N VAL A 16 -10.33 -15.10 6.87
CA VAL A 16 -11.65 -14.90 6.26
C VAL A 16 -11.55 -15.20 4.77
N ASP A 17 -12.56 -15.85 4.20
CA ASP A 17 -12.63 -16.09 2.76
C ASP A 17 -12.47 -14.74 2.03
N GLU A 18 -11.36 -14.63 1.29
CA GLU A 18 -11.03 -13.59 0.33
C GLU A 18 -10.60 -12.23 0.91
N THR A 19 -9.52 -11.69 0.34
CA THR A 19 -9.10 -10.26 0.31
C THR A 19 -7.92 -9.86 1.23
N MET A 20 -6.76 -9.66 0.58
CA MET A 20 -5.52 -9.03 1.07
C MET A 20 -4.86 -9.66 2.31
N ASN A 21 -3.93 -10.57 2.02
CA ASN A 21 -2.97 -11.06 3.00
C ASN A 21 -1.66 -10.24 2.89
N GLN A 22 -0.80 -10.34 3.91
CA GLN A 22 0.50 -9.64 4.01
C GLN A 22 0.41 -8.17 4.41
N ILE A 23 -0.54 -7.85 5.27
CA ILE A 23 -0.68 -6.51 5.80
C ILE A 23 0.35 -6.31 6.91
N LEU A 24 1.13 -5.24 6.82
CA LEU A 24 1.87 -4.70 7.94
C LEU A 24 1.00 -3.65 8.61
N GLU A 25 0.41 -4.01 9.74
CA GLU A 25 -0.25 -3.05 10.61
C GLU A 25 0.81 -2.22 11.33
N LEU A 26 0.60 -0.92 11.38
CA LEU A 26 1.49 0.05 11.98
C LEU A 26 0.70 0.92 12.95
N THR A 27 1.15 1.00 14.20
CA THR A 27 0.57 1.92 15.18
C THR A 27 1.57 3.03 15.46
N ASN A 28 1.15 4.26 15.23
CA ASN A 28 1.91 5.46 15.53
C ASN A 28 1.37 6.15 16.79
N ASN A 29 2.18 6.18 17.84
CA ASN A 29 1.88 6.83 19.11
C ASN A 29 2.55 8.21 19.25
N TYR A 30 3.19 8.74 18.20
CA TYR A 30 3.63 10.13 18.18
C TYR A 30 2.40 11.06 18.08
N PRO A 31 2.42 12.25 18.72
CA PRO A 31 1.32 13.22 18.62
C PRO A 31 1.19 13.86 17.22
N ALA A 32 1.99 13.43 16.25
CA ALA A 32 2.01 13.88 14.88
C ALA A 32 2.05 12.68 13.93
N SER A 33 1.59 12.88 12.69
CA SER A 33 1.87 11.94 11.62
C SER A 33 3.36 11.86 11.36
N VAL A 34 3.84 10.68 10.98
CA VAL A 34 5.25 10.44 10.70
C VAL A 34 5.44 9.71 9.38
N VAL A 35 6.66 9.79 8.85
CA VAL A 35 7.10 9.02 7.70
C VAL A 35 8.22 8.10 8.17
N PRO A 36 7.92 6.80 8.41
CA PRO A 36 8.94 5.85 8.79
C PRO A 36 9.70 5.36 7.55
N GLU A 37 11.00 5.13 7.72
CA GLU A 37 11.79 4.31 6.81
C GLU A 37 12.12 3.00 7.54
N LEU A 38 11.59 1.89 7.03
CA LEU A 38 11.62 0.59 7.66
C LEU A 38 12.56 -0.36 6.93
N SER A 39 13.08 -1.33 7.67
CA SER A 39 13.79 -2.48 7.11
C SER A 39 13.23 -3.76 7.73
N PHE A 40 13.31 -4.85 6.98
CA PHE A 40 12.58 -6.07 7.27
C PHE A 40 13.47 -7.30 7.18
N GLN A 41 13.20 -8.28 8.05
CA GLN A 41 13.67 -9.66 7.90
C GLN A 41 12.46 -10.58 7.91
N ALA A 42 12.25 -11.37 6.85
CA ALA A 42 11.20 -12.38 6.83
C ALA A 42 11.56 -13.55 7.76
N LEU A 43 10.55 -14.05 8.48
CA LEU A 43 10.67 -15.14 9.44
C LEU A 43 9.78 -16.31 9.04
N ASP A 44 10.25 -17.53 9.27
CA ASP A 44 9.42 -18.74 9.17
C ASP A 44 8.54 -18.92 10.43
N LYS A 45 7.73 -19.98 10.44
CA LYS A 45 6.85 -20.32 11.58
C LYS A 45 7.57 -20.68 12.89
N HIS A 46 8.90 -20.77 12.88
CA HIS A 46 9.74 -21.05 14.04
C HIS A 46 10.65 -19.85 14.37
N ASP A 47 10.32 -18.66 13.88
CA ASP A 47 11.07 -17.41 14.05
C ASP A 47 12.47 -17.40 13.43
N HIS A 48 12.79 -18.33 12.52
CA HIS A 48 14.06 -18.33 11.81
C HIS A 48 14.04 -17.36 10.63
N VAL A 49 15.14 -16.63 10.44
CA VAL A 49 15.28 -15.69 9.33
C VAL A 49 15.40 -16.42 7.99
N LEU A 50 14.48 -16.11 7.08
CA LEU A 50 14.49 -16.58 5.68
C LEU A 50 15.42 -15.69 4.84
N ARG A 51 16.73 -15.95 4.89
CA ARG A 51 17.78 -15.08 4.29
C ARG A 51 17.68 -14.87 2.78
N GLN A 52 17.00 -15.77 2.06
CA GLN A 52 16.83 -15.67 0.60
C GLN A 52 15.52 -14.98 0.22
N VAL A 53 14.68 -14.64 1.20
CA VAL A 53 13.45 -13.88 0.99
C VAL A 53 13.73 -12.39 1.14
N LYS A 54 13.45 -11.63 0.09
CA LYS A 54 13.46 -10.17 0.09
C LYS A 54 12.05 -9.67 0.41
N VAL A 55 11.97 -8.70 1.31
CA VAL A 55 10.75 -7.97 1.66
C VAL A 55 10.82 -6.59 1.01
N SER A 56 9.73 -6.19 0.39
CA SER A 56 9.51 -4.82 -0.12
C SER A 56 8.10 -4.38 0.24
N THR A 57 7.82 -3.08 0.17
CA THR A 57 6.51 -2.54 0.54
C THR A 57 5.78 -1.89 -0.64
N VAL A 58 4.45 -1.99 -0.65
CA VAL A 58 3.60 -1.41 -1.71
C VAL A 58 3.48 0.10 -1.53
N TYR A 59 3.23 0.58 -0.30
CA TYR A 59 3.04 2.01 -0.01
C TYR A 59 4.34 2.73 0.35
N GLY A 60 5.45 2.00 0.44
CA GLY A 60 6.78 2.59 0.51
C GLY A 60 7.22 2.94 1.93
N SER A 61 6.72 2.25 2.96
CA SER A 61 7.30 2.35 4.31
C SER A 61 8.75 1.85 4.38
N ASP A 62 9.25 1.07 3.41
CA ASP A 62 10.68 0.75 3.25
C ASP A 62 11.52 1.85 2.58
N ARG A 63 10.88 2.93 2.11
CA ARG A 63 11.53 4.02 1.36
C ARG A 63 11.24 5.41 1.92
N GLY A 64 10.49 5.50 3.03
CA GLY A 64 10.06 6.79 3.57
C GLY A 64 9.05 7.51 2.68
N GLU A 65 8.15 6.78 2.03
CA GLU A 65 7.09 7.36 1.20
C GLU A 65 5.71 7.30 1.87
N LEU A 66 5.47 6.35 2.78
CA LEU A 66 4.21 6.21 3.50
C LEU A 66 4.12 7.20 4.66
N VAL A 67 3.05 8.00 4.69
CA VAL A 67 2.70 8.81 5.86
C VAL A 67 1.79 8.00 6.78
N ALA A 68 2.25 7.75 7.99
CA ALA A 68 1.54 7.10 9.07
C ALA A 68 0.93 8.14 10.03
N PRO A 69 -0.40 8.38 10.01
CA PRO A 69 -1.05 9.27 10.97
C PRO A 69 -0.96 8.72 12.40
N TYR A 70 -1.23 9.55 13.41
CA TYR A 70 -1.42 9.04 14.77
C TYR A 70 -2.54 8.00 14.81
N GLY A 71 -2.30 6.91 15.55
CA GLY A 71 -3.19 5.75 15.59
C GLY A 71 -2.78 4.68 14.59
N ALA A 72 -3.77 4.07 13.93
CA ALA A 72 -3.57 2.94 13.04
C ALA A 72 -3.25 3.39 11.60
N SER A 73 -2.36 2.63 10.96
CA SER A 73 -2.02 2.71 9.56
C SER A 73 -1.64 1.32 9.06
N ASN A 74 -1.50 1.14 7.76
CA ASN A 74 -1.01 -0.11 7.19
C ASN A 74 -0.12 0.12 5.98
N ASP A 75 0.71 -0.87 5.70
CA ASP A 75 1.37 -1.08 4.42
C ASP A 75 1.09 -2.53 3.97
N ILE A 76 1.31 -2.82 2.69
CA ILE A 76 1.25 -4.17 2.16
C ILE A 76 2.68 -4.62 1.90
N LEU A 77 3.05 -5.77 2.48
CA LEU A 77 4.33 -6.39 2.22
C LEU A 77 4.28 -7.24 0.95
N ARG A 78 5.43 -7.36 0.31
CA ARG A 78 5.66 -8.23 -0.83
C ARG A 78 6.92 -9.04 -0.61
N PHE A 79 6.79 -10.35 -0.74
CA PHE A 79 7.90 -11.29 -0.58
C PHE A 79 8.36 -11.84 -1.93
N SER A 80 9.68 -11.89 -2.12
CA SER A 80 10.28 -12.45 -3.33
C SER A 80 11.52 -13.28 -3.01
N GLY A 81 11.81 -14.26 -3.87
CA GLY A 81 12.91 -15.22 -3.68
C GLY A 81 12.45 -16.58 -3.16
N PRO A 82 13.38 -17.56 -3.06
CA PRO A 82 13.11 -18.89 -2.51
C PRO A 82 12.55 -18.80 -1.08
N GLY A 83 11.47 -19.54 -0.82
CA GLY A 83 10.81 -19.57 0.50
C GLY A 83 9.84 -18.42 0.78
N LYS A 84 9.48 -17.60 -0.23
CA LYS A 84 8.54 -16.47 -0.04
C LYS A 84 7.14 -16.87 0.47
N HIS A 85 6.73 -18.12 0.29
CA HIS A 85 5.46 -18.64 0.81
C HIS A 85 5.59 -19.29 2.19
N ASP A 86 6.82 -19.43 2.71
CA ASP A 86 7.10 -19.95 4.05
C ASP A 86 7.13 -18.84 5.11
N VAL A 87 6.92 -17.58 4.70
CA VAL A 87 6.93 -16.41 5.59
C VAL A 87 5.71 -16.47 6.51
N ALA A 88 5.96 -16.54 7.81
CA ALA A 88 4.94 -16.52 8.85
C ALA A 88 4.91 -15.18 9.61
N ASP A 89 6.06 -14.50 9.71
CA ASP A 89 6.17 -13.19 10.37
C ASP A 89 7.31 -12.35 9.76
N VAL A 90 7.43 -11.09 10.18
CA VAL A 90 8.50 -10.18 9.81
C VAL A 90 9.07 -9.46 11.02
N ARG A 91 10.39 -9.46 11.14
CA ARG A 91 11.08 -8.56 12.07
C ARG A 91 11.23 -7.20 11.42
N VAL A 92 10.64 -6.18 12.02
CA VAL A 92 10.73 -4.78 11.57
C VAL A 92 11.81 -4.04 12.35
N THR A 93 12.60 -3.22 11.64
CA THR A 93 13.54 -2.27 12.23
C THR A 93 13.31 -0.90 11.64
N VAL A 94 13.02 0.08 12.50
CA VAL A 94 12.92 1.49 12.12
C VAL A 94 14.32 2.03 11.85
N ARG A 95 14.59 2.44 10.61
CA ARG A 95 15.87 3.04 10.18
C ARG A 95 15.86 4.54 10.38
N ASN A 96 14.76 5.18 10.04
CA ASN A 96 14.55 6.61 10.17
C ASN A 96 13.07 6.91 10.47
N THR A 97 12.80 8.10 11.02
CA THR A 97 11.44 8.60 11.21
C THR A 97 11.47 10.12 11.11
N THR A 98 10.69 10.69 10.19
CA THR A 98 10.51 12.14 10.06
C THR A 98 9.09 12.54 10.37
N ILE A 99 8.89 13.73 10.93
CA ILE A 99 7.54 14.28 11.12
C ILE A 99 6.95 14.61 9.75
N ALA A 100 5.71 14.20 9.52
CA ALA A 100 4.99 14.52 8.29
C ALA A 100 4.29 15.88 8.41
N SER A 101 4.16 16.59 7.28
CA SER A 101 3.37 17.83 7.22
C SER A 101 1.86 17.61 7.22
N ILE A 102 1.43 16.35 7.04
CA ILE A 102 0.03 15.94 6.99
C ILE A 102 -0.44 15.69 8.43
N PRO A 103 -1.55 16.29 8.90
CA PRO A 103 -2.03 16.06 10.27
C PRO A 103 -2.58 14.65 10.46
N ALA A 104 -2.75 14.26 11.72
CA ALA A 104 -3.37 12.99 12.07
C ALA A 104 -4.91 13.04 11.94
N GLY A 105 -5.54 11.87 11.92
CA GLY A 105 -7.01 11.75 11.97
C GLY A 105 -7.72 12.05 10.64
N LEU A 106 -7.01 11.97 9.52
CA LEU A 106 -7.58 12.16 8.18
C LEU A 106 -8.32 10.92 7.69
N HIS A 107 -9.30 11.16 6.83
CA HIS A 107 -10.00 10.11 6.12
C HIS A 107 -9.12 9.56 4.98
N GLU A 108 -9.37 8.32 4.58
CA GLU A 108 -8.70 7.76 3.41
C GLU A 108 -9.20 8.46 2.13
N VAL A 109 -8.27 8.83 1.25
CA VAL A 109 -8.64 9.29 -0.10
C VAL A 109 -9.20 8.11 -0.89
N THR A 110 -10.44 8.23 -1.34
CA THR A 110 -11.08 7.18 -2.14
C THR A 110 -10.66 7.28 -3.60
N THR A 111 -10.62 6.13 -4.28
CA THR A 111 -10.22 6.02 -5.70
C THR A 111 -11.36 5.46 -6.54
N GLN A 112 -11.64 6.10 -7.67
CA GLN A 112 -12.60 5.61 -8.67
C GLN A 112 -11.93 5.55 -10.05
N ALA A 113 -11.90 4.38 -10.67
CA ALA A 113 -11.38 4.19 -12.03
C ALA A 113 -12.34 4.81 -13.06
N LEU A 114 -11.77 5.46 -14.09
CA LEU A 114 -12.50 6.12 -15.17
C LEU A 114 -12.03 5.65 -16.55
N ASP A 115 -12.95 5.50 -17.48
CA ASP A 115 -12.65 5.22 -18.89
C ASP A 115 -12.11 6.46 -19.63
N SER A 116 -11.85 6.34 -20.93
CA SER A 116 -11.35 7.45 -21.78
C SER A 116 -12.32 8.60 -21.96
N GLN A 117 -13.60 8.41 -21.64
CA GLN A 117 -14.64 9.43 -21.70
C GLN A 117 -14.96 10.01 -20.31
N GLY A 118 -14.23 9.61 -19.26
CA GLY A 118 -14.45 10.06 -17.89
C GLY A 118 -15.62 9.36 -17.19
N ARG A 119 -16.12 8.24 -17.73
CA ARG A 119 -17.19 7.46 -17.13
C ARG A 119 -16.62 6.46 -16.13
N GLU A 120 -17.37 6.20 -15.07
CA GLU A 120 -16.94 5.30 -14.00
C GLU A 120 -16.91 3.84 -14.46
N ILE A 121 -15.85 3.14 -14.06
CA ILE A 121 -15.68 1.72 -14.26
C ILE A 121 -15.93 0.99 -12.95
N VAL A 122 -16.72 -0.08 -13.00
CA VAL A 122 -17.17 -0.79 -11.80
C VAL A 122 -16.37 -2.07 -11.52
N ARG A 123 -15.72 -2.72 -12.51
CA ARG A 123 -14.97 -3.98 -12.28
C ARG A 123 -13.89 -4.27 -13.32
N PHE A 124 -12.62 -4.32 -12.93
CA PHE A 124 -11.46 -4.87 -13.67
C PHE A 124 -11.29 -4.48 -15.15
N GLU A 125 -12.14 -3.62 -15.71
CA GLU A 125 -12.06 -3.15 -17.08
C GLU A 125 -10.87 -2.24 -17.25
N ARG A 126 -10.49 -2.05 -18.51
CA ARG A 126 -9.45 -1.12 -18.87
C ARG A 126 -9.88 0.31 -18.52
N PHE A 127 -9.10 0.98 -17.70
CA PHE A 127 -9.30 2.39 -17.34
C PHE A 127 -8.17 3.26 -17.87
N SER A 128 -8.43 4.56 -17.97
CA SER A 128 -7.49 5.57 -18.49
C SER A 128 -7.18 6.68 -17.49
N ALA A 129 -7.97 6.80 -16.43
CA ALA A 129 -7.74 7.73 -15.35
C ALA A 129 -8.26 7.18 -14.02
N VAL A 130 -7.79 7.77 -12.91
CA VAL A 130 -8.29 7.53 -11.56
C VAL A 130 -8.72 8.86 -10.97
N ARG A 131 -9.98 8.93 -10.52
CA ARG A 131 -10.48 10.05 -9.71
C ARG A 131 -10.19 9.78 -8.25
N LEU A 132 -9.57 10.75 -7.60
CA LEU A 132 -9.33 10.81 -6.17
C LEU A 132 -10.39 11.70 -5.54
N THR A 133 -10.93 11.30 -4.39
CA THR A 133 -11.86 12.13 -3.61
C THR A 133 -11.36 12.25 -2.19
N ASN A 134 -11.25 13.49 -1.71
CA ASN A 134 -10.87 13.82 -0.35
C ASN A 134 -12.09 14.34 0.41
N GLU A 135 -12.41 13.70 1.53
CA GLU A 135 -13.53 14.09 2.39
C GLU A 135 -13.14 15.10 3.46
N ASP A 136 -11.83 15.27 3.72
CA ASP A 136 -11.33 16.19 4.74
C ASP A 136 -11.42 17.67 4.31
N ASP A 137 -11.46 18.54 5.32
CA ASP A 137 -11.52 20.01 5.19
C ASP A 137 -10.17 20.66 4.88
N ILE A 138 -9.12 19.84 4.74
CA ILE A 138 -7.78 20.25 4.34
C ILE A 138 -7.32 19.52 3.08
N PRO A 139 -6.42 20.12 2.28
CA PRO A 139 -5.81 19.42 1.16
C PRO A 139 -4.84 18.34 1.63
N VAL A 140 -4.83 17.20 0.94
CA VAL A 140 -3.98 16.04 1.22
C VAL A 140 -3.10 15.70 0.03
N SER A 141 -1.95 15.07 0.28
CA SER A 141 -1.04 14.60 -0.77
C SER A 141 -0.99 13.08 -0.75
N VAL A 142 -1.26 12.45 -1.90
CA VAL A 142 -1.33 11.00 -2.03
C VAL A 142 -0.56 10.49 -3.22
N ARG A 143 -0.14 9.24 -3.14
CA ARG A 143 0.31 8.44 -4.29
C ARG A 143 -0.71 7.34 -4.55
N ILE A 144 -0.70 6.81 -5.77
CA ILE A 144 -1.62 5.76 -6.19
C ILE A 144 -0.82 4.52 -6.59
N ALA A 145 -1.15 3.39 -5.98
CA ALA A 145 -0.64 2.08 -6.36
C ALA A 145 -1.70 1.31 -7.18
N TYR A 146 -1.29 0.83 -8.36
CA TYR A 146 -1.95 -0.25 -9.09
C TYR A 146 -1.30 -1.57 -8.70
N ILE A 147 -2.07 -2.43 -8.02
CA ILE A 147 -1.58 -3.68 -7.45
C ILE A 147 -2.18 -4.83 -8.24
N LEU A 148 -1.30 -5.65 -8.80
CA LEU A 148 -1.66 -6.93 -9.36
C LEU A 148 -1.40 -8.01 -8.32
N TRP A 149 -2.43 -8.78 -8.02
CA TRP A 149 -2.36 -9.89 -7.08
C TRP A 149 -2.21 -11.22 -7.83
N ASP A 150 -1.51 -12.19 -7.24
CA ASP A 150 -1.62 -13.57 -7.70
C ASP A 150 -2.95 -14.21 -7.27
N GLN A 151 -3.20 -15.42 -7.78
CA GLN A 151 -4.38 -16.21 -7.47
C GLN A 151 -3.92 -17.59 -6.98
N PRO A 152 -3.41 -17.67 -5.75
CA PRO A 152 -2.88 -18.92 -5.24
C PRO A 152 -4.03 -19.88 -4.88
N PRO A 153 -3.76 -21.20 -4.76
CA PRO A 153 -4.75 -22.15 -4.26
C PRO A 153 -5.26 -21.78 -2.86
N LYS A 154 -6.45 -22.29 -2.49
CA LYS A 154 -7.02 -22.08 -1.16
C LYS A 154 -6.02 -22.52 -0.07
N GLY A 155 -5.87 -21.68 0.96
CA GLY A 155 -4.94 -21.90 2.07
C GLY A 155 -3.50 -21.44 1.81
N VAL A 156 -3.23 -20.84 0.64
CA VAL A 156 -1.96 -20.18 0.34
C VAL A 156 -2.19 -18.68 0.28
N THR A 157 -1.32 -17.92 0.95
CA THR A 157 -1.39 -16.46 1.01
C THR A 157 -1.19 -15.79 -0.34
N GLN A 158 -2.16 -14.96 -0.73
CA GLN A 158 -2.10 -14.08 -1.91
C GLN A 158 -0.99 -13.04 -1.78
N GLN A 159 -0.24 -12.80 -2.86
CA GLN A 159 0.91 -11.91 -2.96
C GLN A 159 0.67 -10.80 -4.00
N ALA A 160 1.14 -9.60 -3.69
CA ALA A 160 1.30 -8.55 -4.70
C ALA A 160 2.45 -8.94 -5.64
N ILE A 161 2.15 -9.34 -6.87
CA ILE A 161 3.17 -9.81 -7.82
C ILE A 161 3.74 -8.67 -8.67
N GLU A 162 2.95 -7.66 -8.98
CA GLU A 162 3.38 -6.42 -9.67
C GLU A 162 2.71 -5.22 -8.98
N VAL A 163 3.50 -4.18 -8.71
CA VAL A 163 3.02 -2.91 -8.18
C VAL A 163 3.50 -1.82 -9.11
N THR A 164 2.56 -1.05 -9.64
CA THR A 164 2.88 0.05 -10.56
C THR A 164 2.28 1.35 -10.01
N ALA A 165 3.10 2.38 -9.86
CA ALA A 165 2.60 3.71 -9.51
C ALA A 165 1.76 4.28 -10.65
N ILE A 166 0.60 4.87 -10.32
CA ILE A 166 -0.20 5.66 -11.25
C ILE A 166 0.08 7.14 -10.97
N GLY A 167 0.74 7.79 -11.92
CA GLY A 167 1.14 9.20 -11.79
C GLY A 167 2.21 9.41 -10.72
N ASP A 168 2.36 10.68 -10.33
CA ASP A 168 3.28 11.14 -9.29
C ASP A 168 2.52 11.48 -7.99
N LEU A 169 3.20 12.14 -7.04
CA LEU A 169 2.55 12.70 -5.85
C LEU A 169 1.47 13.70 -6.26
N THR A 170 0.22 13.42 -5.89
CA THR A 170 -0.94 14.20 -6.29
C THR A 170 -1.55 14.90 -5.07
N ARG A 171 -1.75 16.22 -5.18
CA ARG A 171 -2.46 17.00 -4.17
C ARG A 171 -3.95 17.02 -4.48
N VAL A 172 -4.76 16.52 -3.54
CA VAL A 172 -6.22 16.54 -3.62
C VAL A 172 -6.73 17.72 -2.76
N PRO A 173 -7.54 18.64 -3.30
CA PRO A 173 -8.07 19.75 -2.52
C PRO A 173 -8.97 19.30 -1.36
N ALA A 174 -9.17 20.17 -0.37
CA ALA A 174 -10.18 20.00 0.68
C ALA A 174 -11.57 19.80 0.08
N HIS A 175 -12.33 18.81 0.57
CA HIS A 175 -13.64 18.40 0.04
C HIS A 175 -13.69 18.28 -1.49
N GLY A 176 -12.54 17.93 -2.09
CA GLY A 176 -12.28 18.08 -3.50
C GLY A 176 -12.03 16.76 -4.21
N THR A 177 -11.92 16.84 -5.53
CA THR A 177 -11.45 15.74 -6.35
C THR A 177 -10.24 16.13 -7.18
N ALA A 178 -9.43 15.14 -7.54
CA ALA A 178 -8.36 15.26 -8.52
C ALA A 178 -8.43 14.08 -9.48
N VAL A 179 -8.05 14.27 -10.74
CA VAL A 179 -8.01 13.19 -11.74
C VAL A 179 -6.55 12.96 -12.14
N VAL A 180 -6.11 11.72 -12.01
CA VAL A 180 -4.76 11.28 -12.42
C VAL A 180 -4.89 10.40 -13.66
N HIS A 181 -4.31 10.85 -14.76
CA HIS A 181 -4.29 10.09 -16.00
C HIS A 181 -3.28 8.94 -15.93
N VAL A 182 -3.71 7.78 -16.41
CA VAL A 182 -2.89 6.57 -16.47
C VAL A 182 -2.03 6.62 -17.72
N THR A 183 -0.72 6.79 -17.54
CA THR A 183 0.24 6.93 -18.64
C THR A 183 1.44 5.98 -18.46
N GLY A 184 2.29 5.89 -19.48
CA GLY A 184 3.57 5.16 -19.42
C GLY A 184 3.45 3.72 -18.94
N LYS A 185 4.25 3.35 -17.92
CA LYS A 185 4.27 2.00 -17.34
C LYS A 185 2.91 1.58 -16.77
N ALA A 186 2.19 2.50 -16.15
CA ALA A 186 0.86 2.23 -15.60
C ALA A 186 -0.14 1.90 -16.72
N ALA A 187 -0.12 2.66 -17.82
CA ALA A 187 -0.99 2.38 -18.97
C ALA A 187 -0.69 1.00 -19.57
N ALA A 188 0.59 0.62 -19.66
CA ALA A 188 0.99 -0.69 -20.11
C ALA A 188 0.55 -1.79 -19.13
N ALA A 189 0.67 -1.59 -17.82
CA ALA A 189 0.22 -2.55 -16.80
C ALA A 189 -1.30 -2.76 -16.82
N VAL A 190 -2.07 -1.67 -16.89
CA VAL A 190 -3.54 -1.72 -17.01
C VAL A 190 -3.94 -2.43 -18.30
N ALA A 191 -3.28 -2.13 -19.42
CA ALA A 191 -3.55 -2.77 -20.70
C ALA A 191 -3.34 -4.29 -20.68
N ARG A 192 -2.29 -4.75 -19.99
CA ARG A 192 -1.97 -6.18 -19.90
C ARG A 192 -2.92 -6.95 -18.99
N ASN A 193 -3.41 -6.31 -17.92
CA ASN A 193 -4.13 -6.98 -16.84
C ASN A 193 -5.64 -6.70 -16.81
N SER A 194 -6.13 -5.75 -17.62
CA SER A 194 -7.57 -5.49 -17.75
C SER A 194 -8.34 -6.74 -18.19
N ASN A 195 -9.53 -6.94 -17.62
CA ASN A 195 -10.39 -8.12 -17.82
C ASN A 195 -9.74 -9.45 -17.42
N GLY A 196 -8.68 -9.42 -16.63
CA GLY A 196 -7.91 -10.60 -16.24
C GLY A 196 -7.83 -10.78 -14.72
N PRO A 197 -6.62 -10.89 -14.15
CA PRO A 197 -6.40 -11.22 -12.74
C PRO A 197 -6.96 -10.17 -11.77
N ALA A 198 -7.01 -10.53 -10.49
CA ALA A 198 -7.45 -9.62 -9.43
C ALA A 198 -6.49 -8.43 -9.32
N VAL A 199 -7.05 -7.22 -9.43
CA VAL A 199 -6.30 -5.96 -9.33
C VAL A 199 -6.94 -5.01 -8.33
N SER A 200 -6.11 -4.19 -7.70
CA SER A 200 -6.56 -3.13 -6.80
C SER A 200 -5.94 -1.79 -7.17
N ILE A 201 -6.71 -0.72 -6.97
CA ILE A 201 -6.22 0.66 -7.03
C ILE A 201 -6.35 1.20 -5.61
N LYS A 202 -5.24 1.67 -5.05
CA LYS A 202 -5.19 2.19 -3.68
C LYS A 202 -4.46 3.53 -3.67
N ALA A 203 -5.07 4.53 -3.06
CA ALA A 203 -4.38 5.76 -2.70
C ALA A 203 -3.84 5.63 -1.28
N TYR A 204 -2.67 6.22 -1.03
CA TYR A 204 -2.07 6.29 0.30
C TYR A 204 -1.44 7.65 0.52
N ASN A 205 -1.50 8.14 1.76
CA ASN A 205 -0.89 9.41 2.14
C ASN A 205 0.63 9.34 1.98
N SER A 206 1.20 10.37 1.35
CA SER A 206 2.62 10.44 1.01
C SER A 206 3.09 11.90 0.99
N GLN A 207 4.41 12.13 1.03
CA GLN A 207 5.02 13.46 0.97
C GLN A 207 6.29 13.48 0.12
#